data_AF-A0A848P2M9-F1
#
_entry.id   AF-A0A848P2M9-F1
#
_cell.length_a   1.000
_cell.length_b   1.000
_cell.length_c   1.000
_cell.angle_alpha   90.00
_cell.angle_beta   90.00
_cell.angle_gamma   90.00
#
_symmetry.space_group_name_H-M   'P 1'
#
loop_
_entity.id
_entity.type
_entity.pdbx_description
1 polymer ?
#
loop_
_entity_poly.entity_id
_entity_poly.type
_entity_poly.pdbx_seq_one_letter_code
_entity_poly.pdbx_strand_id
1 'polypeptide(L)'
;MTILALIANLTAPTITAGQQAEGVETSFGHGAANGDDYNQMRRLQAAVLQASERATHGALIVTPELVAGDWSLNGLWWDQVSGELAKKSQTALIGARRTFAGTGRYENGLYSIGKSAGEAYVSRVPVPIGMWRWWDSVSAIANPFGSGTMAIGNTRIGVGICYEQLLVFPMLETFLERPSMLVGVANTWWAASTNIPGIQRQVISAWGRLFGVPTAFSANT
;
A
#
# COMPACT_ATOMS: atom_id res chain seq x y z
N MET A 1 21.60 8.37 16.29
CA MET A 1 20.34 8.46 15.52
C MET A 1 19.07 8.39 16.38
N THR A 2 19.11 7.82 17.58
CA THR A 2 17.93 7.65 18.47
C THR A 2 17.32 8.97 18.99
N ILE A 3 18.14 10.00 19.22
CA ILE A 3 17.69 11.30 19.74
C ILE A 3 16.92 12.12 18.69
N LEU A 4 17.36 12.10 17.42
CA LEU A 4 16.68 12.79 16.32
C LEU A 4 15.30 12.19 16.02
N ALA A 5 15.19 10.86 16.04
CA ALA A 5 13.91 10.18 15.87
C ALA A 5 12.92 10.46 17.02
N LEU A 6 13.42 10.54 18.26
CA LEU A 6 12.59 10.85 19.43
C LEU A 6 12.07 12.30 19.40
N ILE A 7 12.92 13.28 19.05
CA ILE A 7 12.53 14.69 18.96
C ILE A 7 11.53 14.91 17.82
N ALA A 8 11.77 14.33 16.64
CA ALA A 8 10.82 14.42 15.52
C ALA A 8 9.44 13.80 15.85
N ASN A 9 9.39 12.81 16.74
CA ASN A 9 8.12 12.21 17.18
C ASN A 9 7.36 13.05 18.22
N LEU A 10 8.07 13.83 19.03
CA LEU A 10 7.48 14.57 20.16
C LEU A 10 7.03 15.99 19.77
N THR A 11 7.65 16.62 18.77
CA THR A 11 7.43 18.05 18.50
C THR A 11 6.92 18.37 17.10
N ALA A 12 7.10 17.49 16.12
CA ALA A 12 6.62 17.77 14.76
C ALA A 12 5.19 17.27 14.56
N PRO A 13 4.28 18.08 13.96
CA PRO A 13 2.94 17.64 13.63
C PRO A 13 2.99 16.56 12.54
N THR A 14 2.03 15.64 12.57
CA THR A 14 1.84 14.71 11.45
C THR A 14 1.49 15.50 10.20
N ILE A 15 2.30 15.38 9.14
CA ILE A 15 1.97 15.92 7.83
C ILE A 15 1.06 14.89 7.16
N THR A 16 -0.25 15.10 7.21
CA THR A 16 -1.19 14.26 6.46
C THR A 16 -1.30 14.78 5.03
N ALA A 17 -1.50 13.89 4.06
CA ALA A 17 -1.79 14.29 2.68
C ALA A 17 -3.07 15.15 2.54
N GLY A 18 -3.90 15.24 3.59
CA GLY A 18 -5.15 15.97 3.55
C GLY A 18 -6.09 15.34 2.51
N GLN A 19 -6.76 16.17 1.72
CA GLN A 19 -7.65 15.68 0.65
C GLN A 19 -6.90 15.14 -0.58
N GLN A 20 -5.57 15.28 -0.64
CA GLN A 20 -4.77 14.82 -1.78
C GLN A 20 -4.63 13.30 -1.83
N ALA A 21 -4.76 12.62 -0.69
CA ALA A 21 -4.80 11.16 -0.66
C ALA A 21 -5.71 10.60 0.45
N GLU A 22 -6.54 9.62 0.09
CA GLU A 22 -7.50 8.97 0.98
C GLU A 22 -7.19 7.48 1.13
N GLY A 23 -6.99 7.03 2.38
CA GLY A 23 -6.84 5.62 2.70
C GLY A 23 -8.19 4.94 2.89
N VAL A 24 -8.40 3.81 2.21
CA VAL A 24 -9.59 2.95 2.36
C VAL A 24 -9.30 1.90 3.42
N GLU A 25 -9.81 2.09 4.63
CA GLU A 25 -9.71 1.07 5.68
C GLU A 25 -10.71 -0.07 5.42
N THR A 26 -10.30 -1.33 5.63
CA THR A 26 -11.17 -2.50 5.44
C THR A 26 -11.15 -3.45 6.63
N SER A 27 -12.17 -4.30 6.75
CA SER A 27 -12.24 -5.34 7.79
C SER A 27 -12.69 -6.68 7.24
N PHE A 28 -11.92 -7.22 6.30
CA PHE A 28 -12.31 -8.44 5.57
C PHE A 28 -11.92 -9.76 6.29
N GLY A 29 -11.18 -9.70 7.41
CA GLY A 29 -10.87 -10.86 8.25
C GLY A 29 -10.08 -11.99 7.57
N HIS A 30 -10.05 -13.19 8.19
CA HIS A 30 -9.23 -14.33 7.75
C HIS A 30 -9.66 -14.92 6.38
N GLY A 31 -10.97 -14.88 6.06
CA GLY A 31 -11.55 -15.49 4.85
C GLY A 31 -11.25 -14.77 3.53
N ALA A 32 -10.49 -13.68 3.63
CA ALA A 32 -10.15 -12.74 2.58
C ALA A 32 -8.67 -12.76 2.16
N ALA A 33 -7.86 -13.63 2.78
CA ALA A 33 -6.40 -13.58 2.72
C ALA A 33 -5.80 -13.74 1.31
N ASN A 34 -6.60 -14.22 0.34
CA ASN A 34 -6.22 -14.32 -1.06
C ASN A 34 -6.98 -13.36 -1.98
N GLY A 35 -7.93 -12.55 -1.48
CA GLY A 35 -8.75 -11.58 -2.22
C GLY A 35 -9.46 -12.07 -3.49
N ASP A 36 -9.59 -13.38 -3.65
CA ASP A 36 -10.20 -14.04 -4.82
C ASP A 36 -11.71 -14.28 -4.63
N ASP A 37 -12.30 -13.87 -3.50
CA ASP A 37 -13.75 -13.90 -3.28
C ASP A 37 -14.45 -12.76 -4.03
N TYR A 38 -15.44 -13.11 -4.85
CA TYR A 38 -16.19 -12.15 -5.66
C TYR A 38 -16.91 -11.10 -4.80
N ASN A 39 -17.50 -11.50 -3.66
CA ASN A 39 -18.24 -10.55 -2.82
C ASN A 39 -17.30 -9.55 -2.16
N GLN A 40 -16.12 -9.99 -1.72
CA GLN A 40 -15.06 -9.11 -1.24
C GLN A 40 -14.59 -8.15 -2.33
N MET A 41 -14.32 -8.63 -3.55
CA MET A 41 -13.95 -7.78 -4.68
C MET A 41 -14.97 -6.67 -4.90
N ARG A 42 -16.27 -7.03 -4.93
CA ARG A 42 -17.36 -6.06 -5.10
C ARG A 42 -17.45 -5.07 -3.94
N ARG A 43 -17.24 -5.51 -2.69
CA ARG A 43 -17.19 -4.63 -1.51
C ARG A 43 -16.01 -3.66 -1.58
N LEU A 44 -14.84 -4.13 -1.99
CA LEU A 44 -13.65 -3.30 -2.15
C LEU A 44 -13.83 -2.27 -3.27
N GLN A 45 -14.37 -2.67 -4.43
CA GLN A 45 -14.72 -1.75 -5.52
C GLN A 45 -15.70 -0.67 -5.05
N ALA A 46 -16.75 -1.07 -4.31
CA ALA A 46 -17.70 -0.12 -3.74
C ALA A 46 -17.03 0.84 -2.74
N ALA A 47 -16.11 0.35 -1.90
CA ALA A 47 -15.36 1.19 -0.96
C ALA A 47 -14.45 2.20 -1.68
N VAL A 48 -13.78 1.78 -2.76
CA VAL A 48 -12.97 2.67 -3.62
C VAL A 48 -13.84 3.74 -4.28
N LEU A 49 -15.00 3.38 -4.82
CA LEU A 49 -15.92 4.35 -5.42
C LEU A 49 -16.48 5.32 -4.36
N GLN A 50 -16.82 4.85 -3.16
CA GLN A 50 -17.25 5.72 -2.07
C GLN A 50 -16.15 6.69 -1.62
N ALA A 51 -14.89 6.24 -1.55
CA ALA A 51 -13.75 7.12 -1.30
C ALA A 51 -13.58 8.13 -2.43
N SER A 52 -13.71 7.70 -3.68
CA SER A 52 -13.67 8.58 -4.86
C SER A 52 -14.68 9.72 -4.82
N GLU A 53 -15.90 9.46 -4.33
CA GLU A 53 -16.94 10.50 -4.18
C GLU A 53 -16.61 11.53 -3.09
N ARG A 54 -15.90 11.14 -2.04
CA ARG A 54 -15.50 12.06 -0.95
C ARG A 54 -14.21 12.81 -1.26
N ALA A 55 -13.32 12.19 -2.02
CA ALA A 55 -12.02 12.72 -2.36
C ALA A 55 -12.13 13.85 -3.39
N THR A 56 -11.18 14.78 -3.36
CA THR A 56 -11.12 15.87 -4.33
C THR A 56 -10.75 15.37 -5.73
N HIS A 57 -11.00 16.19 -6.74
CA HIS A 57 -10.52 15.94 -8.10
C HIS A 57 -8.99 15.74 -8.09
N GLY A 58 -8.49 14.72 -8.77
CA GLY A 58 -7.04 14.44 -8.80
C GLY A 58 -6.47 13.69 -7.59
N ALA A 59 -7.30 13.33 -6.59
CA ALA A 59 -6.82 12.64 -5.39
C ALA A 59 -6.31 11.21 -5.67
N LEU A 60 -5.42 10.76 -4.78
CA LEU A 60 -4.92 9.39 -4.71
C LEU A 60 -5.75 8.57 -3.71
N ILE A 61 -6.33 7.46 -4.13
CA ILE A 61 -7.07 6.56 -3.25
C ILE A 61 -6.19 5.34 -2.99
N VAL A 62 -6.06 4.90 -1.74
CA VAL A 62 -5.14 3.83 -1.38
C VAL A 62 -5.89 2.71 -0.66
N THR A 63 -5.90 1.53 -1.23
CA THR A 63 -6.46 0.34 -0.58
C THR A 63 -5.39 -0.39 0.24
N PRO A 64 -5.80 -1.26 1.18
CA PRO A 64 -4.85 -1.99 2.00
C PRO A 64 -4.05 -3.03 1.21
N GLU A 65 -3.05 -3.61 1.86
CA GLU A 65 -2.25 -4.68 1.28
C GLU A 65 -3.09 -5.96 1.04
N LEU A 66 -2.90 -6.59 -0.13
CA LEU A 66 -3.42 -7.93 -0.46
C LEU A 66 -4.96 -8.11 -0.39
N VAL A 67 -5.76 -7.05 -0.50
CA VAL A 67 -7.23 -7.14 -0.40
C VAL A 67 -7.95 -7.41 -1.73
N ALA A 68 -7.30 -7.22 -2.87
CA ALA A 68 -7.86 -7.43 -4.22
C ALA A 68 -7.42 -8.75 -4.88
N GLY A 69 -6.74 -9.61 -4.13
CA GLY A 69 -6.39 -10.96 -4.53
C GLY A 69 -5.37 -11.06 -5.66
N ASP A 70 -5.50 -12.03 -6.56
CA ASP A 70 -4.55 -12.19 -7.66
C ASP A 70 -4.80 -11.19 -8.79
N TRP A 71 -3.94 -10.19 -8.90
CA TRP A 71 -4.00 -9.15 -9.92
C TRP A 71 -3.94 -9.70 -11.35
N SER A 72 -3.22 -10.79 -11.58
CA SER A 72 -3.14 -11.41 -12.92
C SER A 72 -4.46 -12.01 -13.37
N LEU A 73 -5.35 -12.36 -12.44
CA LEU A 73 -6.69 -12.87 -12.73
C LEU A 73 -7.75 -11.78 -12.58
N ASN A 74 -7.57 -10.91 -11.59
CA ASN A 74 -8.60 -10.01 -11.13
C ASN A 74 -8.51 -8.60 -11.73
N GLY A 75 -7.38 -8.23 -12.34
CA GLY A 75 -7.13 -6.86 -12.84
C GLY A 75 -8.21 -6.34 -13.79
N LEU A 76 -8.74 -7.21 -14.68
CA LEU A 76 -9.78 -6.85 -15.65
C LEU A 76 -11.11 -6.42 -14.99
N TRP A 77 -11.40 -6.91 -13.78
CA TRP A 77 -12.63 -6.53 -13.08
C TRP A 77 -12.60 -5.07 -12.59
N TRP A 78 -11.44 -4.42 -12.64
CA TRP A 78 -11.27 -3.03 -12.21
C TRP A 78 -11.49 -2.01 -13.32
N ASP A 79 -11.71 -2.42 -14.58
CA ASP A 79 -11.83 -1.51 -15.73
C ASP A 79 -12.96 -0.48 -15.55
N GLN A 80 -14.12 -0.91 -15.06
CA GLN A 80 -15.24 0.00 -14.80
C GLN A 80 -14.89 1.04 -13.73
N VAL A 81 -14.30 0.60 -12.61
CA VAL A 81 -13.88 1.50 -11.52
C VAL A 81 -12.78 2.45 -12.01
N SER A 82 -11.82 1.94 -12.78
CA SER A 82 -10.77 2.72 -13.42
C SER A 82 -11.36 3.84 -14.29
N GLY A 83 -12.37 3.54 -15.11
CA GLY A 83 -13.07 4.54 -15.91
C GLY A 83 -13.72 5.65 -15.10
N GLU A 84 -14.42 5.32 -14.00
CA GLU A 84 -15.03 6.33 -13.12
C GLU A 84 -13.99 7.21 -12.42
N LEU A 85 -12.88 6.63 -11.96
CA LEU A 85 -11.77 7.37 -11.36
C LEU A 85 -11.11 8.31 -12.37
N ALA A 86 -10.90 7.84 -13.61
CA ALA A 86 -10.29 8.62 -14.67
C ALA A 86 -11.11 9.87 -15.03
N LYS A 87 -12.45 9.80 -15.03
CA LYS A 87 -13.33 10.97 -15.23
C LYS A 87 -13.09 12.08 -14.20
N LYS A 88 -12.65 11.73 -12.99
CA LYS A 88 -12.34 12.66 -11.89
C LYS A 88 -10.84 12.96 -11.77
N SER A 89 -10.03 12.58 -12.77
CA SER A 89 -8.57 12.64 -12.71
C SER A 89 -7.94 11.90 -11.52
N GLN A 90 -8.69 11.04 -10.83
CA GLN A 90 -8.23 10.34 -9.64
C GLN A 90 -7.44 9.09 -10.02
N THR A 91 -6.54 8.66 -9.13
CA THR A 91 -5.82 7.40 -9.25
C THR A 91 -6.09 6.57 -8.00
N ALA A 92 -6.31 5.27 -8.14
CA ALA A 92 -6.38 4.36 -7.00
C ALA A 92 -5.23 3.36 -7.04
N LEU A 93 -4.67 3.05 -5.86
CA LEU A 93 -3.68 2.01 -5.64
C LEU A 93 -4.38 0.79 -5.04
N ILE A 94 -4.40 -0.28 -5.82
CA ILE A 94 -5.08 -1.52 -5.49
C ILE A 94 -4.06 -2.52 -4.94
N GLY A 95 -4.18 -2.88 -3.66
CA GLY A 95 -3.30 -3.84 -3.03
C GLY A 95 -3.70 -5.28 -3.36
N ALA A 96 -2.80 -5.98 -4.02
CA ALA A 96 -3.03 -7.30 -4.57
C ALA A 96 -1.72 -8.11 -4.59
N ARG A 97 -1.83 -9.42 -4.83
CA ARG A 97 -0.68 -10.24 -5.19
C ARG A 97 -0.64 -10.42 -6.70
N ARG A 98 0.52 -10.73 -7.25
CA ARG A 98 0.65 -11.23 -8.62
C ARG A 98 1.32 -12.59 -8.59
N THR A 99 0.63 -13.63 -9.05
CA THR A 99 1.17 -14.98 -9.09
C THR A 99 1.82 -15.28 -10.44
N PHE A 100 2.93 -16.00 -10.44
CA PHE A 100 3.59 -16.47 -11.65
C PHE A 100 3.20 -17.94 -11.92
N ALA A 101 2.41 -18.15 -12.97
CA ALA A 101 1.86 -19.45 -13.34
C ALA A 101 2.95 -20.54 -13.39
N GLY A 102 2.67 -21.69 -12.77
CA GLY A 102 3.57 -22.85 -12.75
C GLY A 102 4.77 -22.75 -11.81
N THR A 103 4.94 -21.65 -11.06
CA THR A 103 6.12 -21.46 -10.19
C THR A 103 5.82 -21.51 -8.69
N GLY A 104 4.58 -21.30 -8.26
CA GLY A 104 4.22 -21.11 -6.84
C GLY A 104 4.69 -19.77 -6.26
N ARG A 105 5.42 -18.96 -7.03
CA ARG A 105 5.94 -17.66 -6.60
C ARG A 105 4.93 -16.55 -6.83
N TYR A 106 4.95 -15.56 -5.94
CA TYR A 106 4.12 -14.38 -6.07
C TYR A 106 4.83 -13.10 -5.62
N GLU A 107 4.37 -11.98 -6.14
CA GLU A 107 4.70 -10.64 -5.68
C GLU A 107 3.56 -10.08 -4.84
N ASN A 108 3.88 -9.24 -3.87
CA ASN A 108 2.92 -8.44 -3.12
C ASN A 108 3.08 -6.99 -3.56
N GLY A 109 2.02 -6.34 -4.01
CA GLY A 109 2.15 -5.03 -4.63
C GLY A 109 0.90 -4.17 -4.58
N LEU A 110 1.11 -2.93 -5.01
CA LEU A 110 0.08 -1.93 -5.29
C LEU A 110 0.02 -1.69 -6.78
N TYR A 111 -1.16 -1.81 -7.38
CA TYR A 111 -1.38 -1.63 -8.80
C TYR A 111 -2.26 -0.40 -9.04
N SER A 112 -1.83 0.48 -9.92
CA SER A 112 -2.54 1.73 -10.20
C SER A 112 -3.67 1.51 -11.21
N ILE A 113 -4.81 2.16 -10.94
CA ILE A 113 -5.96 2.30 -11.85
C ILE A 113 -6.43 3.75 -11.90
N GLY A 114 -7.26 4.11 -12.88
CA GLY A 114 -7.74 5.47 -13.07
C GLY A 114 -6.82 6.28 -13.97
N LYS A 115 -6.54 7.54 -13.60
CA LYS A 115 -5.78 8.49 -14.42
C LYS A 115 -4.36 8.00 -14.77
N SER A 116 -3.69 7.35 -13.82
CA SER A 116 -2.31 6.86 -14.00
C SER A 116 -2.25 5.33 -13.96
N ALA A 117 -3.19 4.67 -14.64
CA ALA A 117 -3.26 3.22 -14.68
C ALA A 117 -2.02 2.57 -15.34
N GLY A 118 -1.67 1.36 -14.88
CA GLY A 118 -0.61 0.53 -15.47
C GLY A 118 0.72 0.55 -14.70
N GLU A 119 0.90 1.48 -13.77
CA GLU A 119 2.03 1.52 -12.84
C GLU A 119 1.84 0.52 -11.70
N ALA A 120 2.93 -0.08 -11.21
CA ALA A 120 2.92 -1.02 -10.10
C ALA A 120 4.11 -0.79 -9.13
N TYR A 121 3.85 -0.92 -7.84
CA TYR A 121 4.88 -1.03 -6.81
C TYR A 121 4.86 -2.45 -6.26
N VAL A 122 6.02 -3.07 -6.15
CA VAL A 122 6.18 -4.42 -5.61
C VAL A 122 7.02 -4.34 -4.34
N SER A 123 6.57 -5.00 -3.27
CA SER A 123 7.29 -5.04 -2.00
C SER A 123 8.69 -5.60 -2.18
N ARG A 124 9.67 -4.91 -1.58
CA ARG A 124 11.08 -5.26 -1.67
C ARG A 124 11.47 -6.33 -0.66
N VAL A 125 10.91 -6.21 0.55
CA VAL A 125 11.26 -7.09 1.68
C VAL A 125 9.98 -7.68 2.30
N PRO A 126 9.53 -8.84 1.82
CA PRO A 126 8.41 -9.55 2.43
C PRO A 126 8.78 -10.05 3.83
N VAL A 127 7.76 -10.31 4.66
CA VAL A 127 7.95 -10.85 6.02
C VAL A 127 8.76 -12.15 5.96
N PRO A 128 9.95 -12.23 6.58
CA PRO A 128 10.73 -13.46 6.65
C PRO A 128 9.92 -14.58 7.30
N ILE A 129 10.04 -15.83 6.81
CA ILE A 129 9.35 -17.02 7.33
C ILE A 129 7.84 -17.03 7.05
N GLY A 130 7.17 -15.89 7.20
CA GLY A 130 5.74 -15.71 6.94
C GLY A 130 5.42 -15.69 5.45
N MET A 131 5.98 -14.71 4.72
CA MET A 131 5.73 -14.54 3.28
C MET A 131 6.92 -15.05 2.45
N TRP A 132 8.13 -14.71 2.87
CA TRP A 132 9.37 -15.12 2.21
C TRP A 132 9.89 -16.40 2.86
N ARG A 133 9.61 -17.53 2.20
CA ARG A 133 10.00 -18.88 2.60
C ARG A 133 11.00 -19.44 1.60
N TRP A 134 12.25 -19.53 2.01
CA TRP A 134 13.37 -20.07 1.22
C TRP A 134 13.31 -21.60 1.04
N TRP A 135 12.50 -22.30 1.85
CA TRP A 135 12.35 -23.75 1.84
C TRP A 135 11.03 -24.23 1.21
N ASP A 136 10.13 -23.31 0.84
CA ASP A 136 8.80 -23.63 0.32
C ASP A 136 8.70 -23.23 -1.15
N SER A 137 7.99 -24.03 -1.96
CA SER A 137 7.70 -23.69 -3.34
C SER A 137 6.71 -22.54 -3.45
N VAL A 138 5.86 -22.34 -2.43
CA VAL A 138 4.94 -21.22 -2.34
C VAL A 138 5.54 -20.11 -1.47
N SER A 139 6.06 -19.08 -2.13
CA SER A 139 6.88 -18.07 -1.48
C SER A 139 6.85 -16.72 -2.19
N ALA A 140 6.78 -15.65 -1.41
CA ALA A 140 6.91 -14.30 -1.93
C ALA A 140 8.29 -14.10 -2.56
N ILE A 141 8.36 -13.25 -3.59
CA ILE A 141 9.62 -12.81 -4.18
C ILE A 141 10.13 -11.62 -3.37
N ALA A 142 11.40 -11.65 -2.98
CA ALA A 142 12.09 -10.54 -2.37
C ALA A 142 12.96 -9.84 -3.42
N ASN A 143 12.95 -8.51 -3.41
CA ASN A 143 13.83 -7.67 -4.20
C ASN A 143 14.36 -6.52 -3.32
N PRO A 144 15.29 -6.79 -2.39
CA PRO A 144 15.71 -5.81 -1.39
C PRO A 144 16.32 -4.53 -1.96
N PHE A 145 16.77 -4.55 -3.23
CA PHE A 145 17.39 -3.44 -3.95
C PHE A 145 16.47 -2.84 -5.03
N GLY A 146 15.17 -3.21 -5.03
CA GLY A 146 14.18 -2.59 -5.90
C GLY A 146 13.97 -1.11 -5.55
N SER A 147 13.34 -0.36 -6.47
CA SER A 147 12.96 1.03 -6.19
C SER A 147 11.98 1.09 -5.01
N GLY A 148 12.19 2.06 -4.12
CA GLY A 148 11.30 2.34 -3.00
C GLY A 148 10.15 3.29 -3.35
N THR A 149 10.03 3.68 -4.63
CA THR A 149 9.03 4.63 -5.11
C THR A 149 8.27 4.11 -6.32
N MET A 150 7.16 4.78 -6.61
CA MET A 150 6.35 4.55 -7.81
C MET A 150 5.94 5.89 -8.41
N ALA A 151 5.82 5.95 -9.74
CA ALA A 151 5.30 7.11 -10.44
C ALA A 151 3.76 7.08 -10.43
N ILE A 152 3.13 8.22 -10.17
CA ILE A 152 1.70 8.46 -10.33
C ILE A 152 1.55 9.77 -11.11
N GLY A 153 1.40 9.64 -12.43
CA GLY A 153 1.44 10.77 -13.34
C GLY A 153 2.82 11.45 -13.28
N ASN A 154 2.84 12.73 -12.96
CA ASN A 154 4.09 13.51 -12.86
C ASN A 154 4.67 13.51 -11.44
N THR A 155 4.04 12.77 -10.53
CA THR A 155 4.39 12.75 -9.11
C THR A 155 5.06 11.43 -8.75
N ARG A 156 6.07 11.48 -7.88
CA ARG A 156 6.70 10.30 -7.30
C ARG A 156 6.22 10.12 -5.87
N ILE A 157 5.73 8.93 -5.55
CA ILE A 157 5.32 8.55 -4.20
C ILE A 157 6.28 7.50 -3.64
N GLY A 158 6.62 7.60 -2.37
CA GLY A 158 7.31 6.53 -1.64
C GLY A 158 6.27 5.54 -1.12
N VAL A 159 6.59 4.24 -1.14
CA VAL A 159 5.67 3.20 -0.69
C VAL A 159 6.32 2.34 0.37
N GLY A 160 5.59 2.09 1.46
CA GLY A 160 5.97 1.14 2.50
C GLY A 160 4.87 0.11 2.70
N ILE A 161 5.12 -1.14 2.31
CA ILE A 161 4.17 -2.25 2.51
C ILE A 161 4.51 -2.99 3.81
N CYS A 162 3.58 -2.96 4.76
CA CYS A 162 3.56 -3.78 5.97
C CYS A 162 4.90 -3.82 6.73
N TYR A 163 5.60 -4.95 6.71
CA TYR A 163 6.87 -5.16 7.40
C TYR A 163 7.97 -4.21 6.92
N GLU A 164 7.96 -3.83 5.64
CA GLU A 164 8.98 -2.96 5.04
C GLU A 164 9.01 -1.58 5.72
N GLN A 165 7.86 -1.13 6.25
CA GLN A 165 7.73 0.14 6.98
C GLN A 165 8.64 0.20 8.22
N LEU A 166 8.92 -0.96 8.82
CA LEU A 166 9.72 -1.09 10.04
C LEU A 166 11.22 -1.15 9.76
N LEU A 167 11.62 -1.31 8.50
CA LEU A 167 13.00 -1.51 8.11
C LEU A 167 13.67 -0.18 7.79
N VAL A 168 14.76 0.11 8.49
CA VAL A 168 15.51 1.37 8.31
C VAL A 168 16.09 1.47 6.91
N PHE A 169 16.81 0.44 6.44
CA PHE A 169 17.53 0.51 5.17
C PHE A 169 16.62 0.74 3.94
N PRO A 170 15.56 -0.07 3.70
CA PRO A 170 14.65 0.16 2.57
C PRO A 170 13.94 1.52 2.62
N MET A 171 13.54 1.96 3.82
CA MET A 171 12.90 3.27 3.99
C MET A 171 13.87 4.42 3.68
N LEU A 172 15.14 4.32 4.09
CA LEU A 172 16.14 5.32 3.71
C LEU A 172 16.36 5.35 2.19
N GLU A 173 16.43 4.20 1.53
CA GLU A 173 16.52 4.14 0.05
C GLU A 173 15.30 4.79 -0.61
N THR A 174 14.08 4.56 -0.11
CA THR A 174 12.87 5.25 -0.58
C THR A 174 13.04 6.77 -0.52
N PHE A 175 13.59 7.31 0.58
CA PHE A 175 13.77 8.75 0.73
C PHE A 175 14.93 9.34 -0.09
N LEU A 176 15.95 8.54 -0.44
CA LEU A 176 17.00 8.96 -1.37
C LEU A 176 16.44 9.27 -2.77
N GLU A 177 15.34 8.62 -3.15
CA GLU A 177 14.61 8.88 -4.40
C GLU A 177 13.71 10.13 -4.33
N ARG A 178 13.69 10.85 -3.19
CA ARG A 178 12.98 12.12 -2.94
C ARG A 178 11.49 12.07 -3.31
N PRO A 179 10.70 11.19 -2.66
CA PRO A 179 9.28 11.13 -2.89
C PRO A 179 8.59 12.40 -2.39
N SER A 180 7.51 12.79 -3.07
CA SER A 180 6.69 13.93 -2.67
C SER A 180 5.73 13.61 -1.51
N MET A 181 5.46 12.32 -1.30
CA MET A 181 4.63 11.80 -0.21
C MET A 181 5.02 10.36 0.11
N LEU A 182 4.65 9.88 1.30
CA LEU A 182 4.82 8.49 1.71
C LEU A 182 3.46 7.80 1.87
N VAL A 183 3.28 6.67 1.19
CA VAL A 183 2.08 5.84 1.29
C VAL A 183 2.42 4.55 2.03
N GLY A 184 1.73 4.33 3.15
CA GLY A 184 1.79 3.08 3.91
C GLY A 184 0.56 2.22 3.67
N VAL A 185 0.76 0.94 3.40
CA VAL A 185 -0.34 -0.04 3.33
C VAL A 185 -0.03 -1.27 4.16
N ALA A 186 -1.03 -1.86 4.79
CA ALA A 186 -0.81 -3.06 5.60
C ALA A 186 -2.02 -4.00 5.67
N ASN A 187 -1.74 -5.26 5.90
CA ASN A 187 -2.72 -6.28 6.17
C ASN A 187 -2.49 -6.90 7.56
N THR A 188 -3.27 -6.44 8.53
CA THR A 188 -3.06 -6.70 9.95
C THR A 188 -4.23 -7.41 10.64
N TRP A 189 -5.14 -8.02 9.88
CA TRP A 189 -6.31 -8.71 10.45
C TRP A 189 -5.93 -9.79 11.48
N TRP A 190 -4.79 -10.44 11.27
CA TRP A 190 -4.26 -11.49 12.15
C TRP A 190 -3.79 -10.96 13.52
N ALA A 191 -3.60 -9.64 13.62
CA ALA A 191 -3.13 -8.94 14.81
C ALA A 191 -4.10 -7.84 15.26
N ALA A 192 -5.37 -7.89 14.83
CA ALA A 192 -6.34 -6.81 15.04
C ALA A 192 -6.57 -6.47 16.53
N SER A 193 -6.43 -7.46 17.42
CA SER A 193 -6.55 -7.28 18.88
C SER A 193 -5.26 -6.84 19.58
N THR A 194 -4.21 -6.51 18.83
CA THR A 194 -2.90 -6.10 19.35
C THR A 194 -2.60 -4.63 19.02
N ASN A 195 -1.44 -4.14 19.44
CA ASN A 195 -0.96 -2.81 19.08
C ASN A 195 -0.33 -2.72 17.68
N ILE A 196 -0.16 -3.83 16.95
CA ILE A 196 0.52 -3.88 15.65
C ILE A 196 -0.09 -2.91 14.62
N PRO A 197 -1.42 -2.85 14.41
CA PRO A 197 -2.02 -1.90 13.45
C PRO A 197 -1.71 -0.43 13.81
N GLY A 198 -1.77 -0.11 15.11
CA GLY A 198 -1.45 1.22 15.61
C GLY A 198 0.03 1.59 15.41
N ILE A 199 0.94 0.64 15.67
CA ILE A 199 2.38 0.82 15.49
C ILE A 199 2.71 1.11 14.02
N GLN A 200 2.15 0.36 13.06
CA GLN A 200 2.44 0.58 11.64
C GLN A 200 2.01 1.97 11.16
N ARG A 201 0.82 2.42 11.56
CA ARG A 201 0.37 3.80 11.26
C ARG A 201 1.31 4.84 11.86
N GLN A 202 1.75 4.64 13.10
CA GLN A 202 2.70 5.54 13.77
C GLN A 202 4.07 5.55 13.10
N VAL A 203 4.55 4.41 12.61
CA VAL A 203 5.85 4.30 11.93
C VAL A 203 5.85 5.07 10.61
N ILE A 204 4.81 4.90 9.78
CA ILE A 204 4.66 5.68 8.54
C ILE A 204 4.60 7.17 8.84
N SER A 205 3.84 7.56 9.86
CA SER A 205 3.74 8.94 10.32
C SER A 205 5.10 9.49 10.80
N ALA A 206 5.89 8.69 11.51
CA ALA A 206 7.21 9.07 12.00
C ALA A 206 8.22 9.27 10.85
N TRP A 207 8.22 8.39 9.85
CA TRP A 207 9.03 8.56 8.63
C TRP A 207 8.64 9.83 7.86
N GLY A 208 7.34 10.08 7.69
CA GLY A 208 6.84 11.31 7.07
C GLY A 208 7.32 12.57 7.79
N ARG A 209 7.23 12.59 9.13
CA ARG A 209 7.75 13.70 9.95
C ARG A 209 9.26 13.86 9.80
N LEU A 210 10.02 12.77 9.84
CA LEU A 210 11.48 12.80 9.77
C LEU A 210 11.98 13.43 8.46
N PHE A 211 11.29 13.17 7.35
CA PHE A 211 11.67 13.65 6.02
C PHE A 211 10.81 14.81 5.50
N GLY A 212 9.87 15.31 6.29
CA GLY A 212 9.04 16.46 5.94
C GLY A 212 8.08 16.20 4.78
N VAL A 213 7.62 14.97 4.58
CA VAL A 213 6.66 14.62 3.51
C VAL A 213 5.29 14.25 4.06
N PRO A 214 4.19 14.56 3.36
CA PRO A 214 2.86 14.09 3.72
C PRO A 214 2.75 12.58 3.67
N THR A 215 1.92 12.02 4.56
CA THR A 215 1.66 10.58 4.63
C THR A 215 0.20 10.24 4.35
N ALA A 216 -0.03 9.11 3.70
CA ALA A 216 -1.32 8.41 3.64
C ALA A 216 -1.13 6.98 4.16
N PHE A 217 -2.15 6.44 4.84
CA PHE A 217 -2.10 5.09 5.39
C PHE A 217 -3.42 4.37 5.16
N SER A 218 -3.35 3.08 4.86
CA SER A 218 -4.51 2.23 4.61
C SER A 218 -4.25 0.81 5.14
N ALA A 219 -5.16 0.27 5.95
CA ALA A 219 -5.00 -1.06 6.51
C ALA A 219 -6.26 -1.92 6.45
N ASN A 220 -6.03 -3.23 6.41
CA ASN A 220 -7.06 -4.23 6.64
C ASN A 220 -6.89 -4.76 8.08
N THR A 221 -7.95 -4.65 8.90
CA THR A 221 -7.97 -5.05 10.31
C THR A 221 -9.14 -5.98 10.61
#